data_AF-A0A2S9CK42-F1
#
_entry.id   AF-A0A2S9CK42-F1
#
_cell.length_a   1.000
_cell.length_b   1.000
_cell.length_c   1.000
_cell.angle_alpha   90.00
_cell.angle_beta   90.00
_cell.angle_gamma   90.00
#
_symmetry.space_group_name_H-M   'P 1'
#
loop_
_entity.id
_entity.type
_entity.pdbx_description
1 polymer ?
#
loop_
_entity_poly.entity_id
_entity_poly.type
_entity_poly.pdbx_seq_one_letter_code
_entity_poly.pdbx_strand_id
1 'polypeptide(L)'
;MEIKKIYDYFLDTLSHCGSFILSSNYDTINYEIFEEFDIGVITFLHKDSLNQLFDAEMITLDVYNKCYILREKVLELQNLGLWKIDLVKTNEKWREVIILCDEIHNIMDSK
;
A
#
# COMPACT_ATOMS: atom_id res chain seq x y z
N MET A 1 6.41 -18.54 -6.06
CA MET A 1 5.15 -18.45 -5.30
C MET A 1 4.00 -18.59 -6.30
N GLU A 2 2.92 -19.28 -5.97
CA GLU A 2 1.77 -19.37 -6.88
C GLU A 2 1.15 -18.00 -7.08
N ILE A 3 0.81 -17.64 -8.33
CA ILE A 3 0.33 -16.29 -8.67
C ILE A 3 -0.86 -15.84 -7.83
N LYS A 4 -1.77 -16.78 -7.51
CA LYS A 4 -2.91 -16.53 -6.64
C LYS A 4 -2.48 -16.11 -5.23
N LYS A 5 -1.44 -16.73 -4.66
CA LYS A 5 -0.92 -16.33 -3.35
C LYS A 5 -0.28 -14.94 -3.40
N ILE A 6 0.40 -14.60 -4.49
CA ILE A 6 0.93 -13.25 -4.70
C ILE A 6 -0.21 -12.24 -4.69
N TYR A 7 -1.32 -12.56 -5.36
CA TYR A 7 -2.49 -11.71 -5.43
C TYR A 7 -3.19 -11.58 -4.07
N ASP A 8 -3.33 -12.67 -3.33
CA ASP A 8 -3.92 -12.65 -1.99
C ASP A 8 -3.10 -11.75 -1.05
N TYR A 9 -1.77 -11.90 -1.04
CA TYR A 9 -0.89 -11.02 -0.24
C TYR A 9 -0.85 -9.57 -0.72
N PHE A 10 -1.00 -9.35 -2.03
CA PHE A 10 -1.12 -8.01 -2.60
C PHE A 10 -2.39 -7.30 -2.11
N LEU A 11 -3.53 -8.00 -2.13
CA LEU A 11 -4.80 -7.49 -1.61
C LEU A 11 -4.72 -7.20 -0.12
N ASP A 12 -4.20 -8.15 0.64
CA ASP A 12 -3.96 -8.05 2.08
C ASP A 12 -3.11 -6.82 2.41
N THR A 13 -1.98 -6.66 1.70
CA THR A 13 -1.12 -5.47 1.84
C THR A 13 -1.90 -4.17 1.66
N LEU A 14 -2.67 -4.04 0.59
CA LEU A 14 -3.42 -2.80 0.34
C LEU A 14 -4.42 -2.55 1.47
N SER A 15 -5.07 -3.59 2.00
CA SER A 15 -6.10 -3.47 3.03
C SER A 15 -5.64 -2.86 4.35
N HIS A 16 -4.34 -2.93 4.64
CA HIS A 16 -3.74 -2.38 5.86
C HIS A 16 -3.56 -0.85 5.84
N CYS A 17 -3.77 -0.19 4.70
CA CYS A 17 -3.63 1.27 4.59
C CYS A 17 -4.80 1.89 3.85
N GLY A 18 -5.33 3.00 4.39
CA GLY A 18 -6.43 3.74 3.82
C GLY A 18 -6.96 4.77 4.80
N SER A 19 -7.98 5.53 4.44
CA SER A 19 -8.49 6.63 5.27
C SER A 19 -8.93 6.19 6.67
N PHE A 20 -9.26 4.91 6.86
CA PHE A 20 -9.60 4.35 8.18
C PHE A 20 -8.51 4.59 9.23
N ILE A 21 -7.23 4.60 8.82
CA ILE A 21 -6.04 4.83 9.66
C ILE A 21 -6.09 6.18 10.38
N LEU A 22 -6.71 7.19 9.77
CA LEU A 22 -6.83 8.52 10.38
C LEU A 22 -7.69 8.49 11.66
N SER A 23 -8.64 7.57 11.74
CA SER A 23 -9.50 7.36 12.90
C SER A 23 -8.99 6.30 13.89
N SER A 24 -8.00 5.49 13.50
CA SER A 24 -7.45 4.40 14.31
C SER A 24 -6.64 4.88 15.53
N ASN A 25 -6.52 4.06 16.57
CA ASN A 25 -5.63 4.34 17.70
C ASN A 25 -4.16 4.00 17.36
N TYR A 26 -3.22 4.38 18.23
CA TYR A 26 -1.79 4.15 17.99
C TYR A 26 -1.43 2.66 17.86
N ASP A 27 -2.01 1.77 18.66
CA ASP A 27 -1.70 0.34 18.60
C ASP A 27 -2.13 -0.26 17.25
N THR A 28 -3.32 0.09 16.77
CA THR A 28 -3.81 -0.28 15.45
C THR A 28 -2.93 0.29 14.35
N ILE A 29 -2.54 1.56 14.42
CA ILE A 29 -1.66 2.15 13.41
C ILE A 29 -0.31 1.44 13.40
N ASN A 30 0.24 1.08 14.56
CA ASN A 30 1.49 0.36 14.64
C ASN A 30 1.41 -0.99 13.92
N TYR A 31 0.39 -1.77 14.25
CA TYR A 31 0.18 -3.08 13.64
C TYR A 31 -0.07 -2.99 12.13
N GLU A 32 -1.08 -2.22 11.72
CA GLU A 32 -1.49 -2.13 10.32
C GLU A 32 -0.38 -1.54 9.45
N ILE A 33 0.25 -0.44 9.88
CA ILE A 33 1.16 0.32 9.01
C ILE A 33 2.61 -0.09 9.18
N PHE A 34 3.08 -0.24 10.43
CA PHE A 34 4.49 -0.42 10.73
C PHE A 34 4.89 -1.90 10.88
N GLU A 35 3.93 -2.82 10.88
CA GLU A 35 4.20 -4.26 10.85
C GLU A 35 3.73 -4.85 9.51
N GLU A 36 2.43 -4.80 9.21
CA GLU A 36 1.87 -5.51 8.04
C GLU A 36 2.12 -4.75 6.72
N PHE A 37 1.70 -3.49 6.63
CA PHE A 37 1.83 -2.68 5.40
C PHE A 37 3.29 -2.48 4.98
N ASP A 38 4.20 -2.21 5.92
CA ASP A 38 5.62 -1.96 5.63
C ASP A 38 6.27 -3.17 4.93
N ILE A 39 6.08 -4.37 5.48
CA ILE A 39 6.57 -5.62 4.88
C ILE A 39 5.91 -5.85 3.52
N GLY A 40 4.60 -5.61 3.44
CA GLY A 40 3.84 -5.82 2.22
C GLY A 40 4.26 -4.90 1.08
N VAL A 41 4.52 -3.62 1.35
CA VAL A 41 4.96 -2.64 0.33
C VAL A 41 6.32 -3.01 -0.24
N ILE A 42 7.25 -3.47 0.60
CA ILE A 42 8.58 -3.87 0.15
C ILE A 42 8.50 -5.15 -0.71
N THR A 43 7.56 -6.04 -0.41
CA THR A 43 7.50 -7.39 -0.99
C THR A 43 6.50 -7.51 -2.15
N PHE A 44 5.23 -7.19 -1.92
CA PHE A 44 4.12 -7.46 -2.83
C PHE A 44 3.80 -6.28 -3.75
N LEU A 45 4.21 -5.06 -3.39
CA LEU A 45 4.21 -3.91 -4.30
C LEU A 45 5.55 -3.74 -5.04
N HIS A 46 6.50 -4.66 -4.85
CA HIS A 46 7.73 -4.68 -5.64
C HIS A 46 7.42 -4.87 -7.14
N LYS A 47 8.25 -4.27 -7.99
CA LYS A 47 8.10 -4.33 -9.46
C LYS A 47 7.95 -5.76 -9.98
N ASP A 48 8.71 -6.71 -9.45
CA ASP A 48 8.64 -8.11 -9.87
C ASP A 48 7.30 -8.77 -9.51
N SER A 49 6.73 -8.44 -8.35
CA SER A 49 5.42 -8.91 -7.91
C SER A 49 4.32 -8.28 -8.77
N LEU A 50 4.38 -6.95 -8.99
CA LEU A 50 3.42 -6.25 -9.84
C LEU A 50 3.46 -6.73 -11.29
N ASN A 51 4.65 -6.99 -11.85
CA ASN A 51 4.79 -7.54 -13.21
C ASN A 51 4.13 -8.90 -13.31
N GLN A 52 4.38 -9.79 -12.36
CA GLN A 52 3.75 -11.12 -12.34
C GLN A 52 2.22 -11.01 -12.33
N LEU A 53 1.65 -10.13 -11.50
CA LEU A 53 0.21 -9.93 -11.41
C LEU A 53 -0.37 -9.30 -12.68
N PHE A 54 0.35 -8.38 -13.31
CA PHE A 54 -0.06 -7.74 -14.55
C PHE A 54 0.00 -8.70 -15.75
N ASP A 55 1.08 -9.46 -15.90
CA ASP A 55 1.27 -10.45 -16.95
C ASP A 55 0.23 -11.58 -16.85
N ALA A 56 -0.23 -11.88 -15.64
CA ALA A 56 -1.32 -12.83 -15.38
C ALA A 56 -2.72 -12.21 -15.46
N GLU A 57 -2.84 -10.95 -15.92
CA GLU A 57 -4.09 -10.19 -16.08
C GLU A 57 -4.91 -10.04 -14.78
N MET A 58 -4.30 -10.22 -13.61
CA MET A 58 -4.97 -10.08 -12.31
C MET A 58 -5.19 -8.62 -11.92
N ILE A 59 -4.28 -7.73 -12.32
CA ILE A 59 -4.38 -6.28 -12.14
C ILE A 59 -4.35 -5.57 -13.50
N THR A 60 -4.98 -4.39 -13.57
CA THR A 60 -4.90 -3.54 -14.77
C THR A 60 -3.63 -2.72 -14.80
N LEU A 61 -3.31 -2.12 -15.94
CA LEU A 61 -2.21 -1.16 -16.06
C LEU A 61 -2.38 0.04 -15.13
N ASP A 62 -3.62 0.47 -14.89
CA ASP A 62 -3.91 1.59 -13.99
C ASP A 62 -3.59 1.23 -12.53
N VAL A 63 -4.04 0.05 -12.07
CA VAL A 63 -3.70 -0.47 -10.74
C VAL A 63 -2.19 -0.64 -10.60
N TYR A 64 -1.54 -1.23 -11.61
CA TYR A 64 -0.07 -1.38 -11.64
C TYR A 64 0.64 -0.04 -11.40
N ASN A 65 0.30 0.99 -12.18
CA ASN A 65 0.95 2.29 -12.12
C ASN A 65 0.72 2.96 -10.76
N LYS A 66 -0.50 2.88 -10.21
CA LYS A 66 -0.81 3.44 -8.89
C LYS A 66 -0.07 2.71 -7.76
N CYS A 67 0.01 1.39 -7.79
CA CYS A 67 0.78 0.62 -6.81
C CYS A 67 2.28 0.94 -6.89
N TYR A 68 2.82 1.12 -8.10
CA TYR A 68 4.20 1.55 -8.27
C TYR A 68 4.44 2.93 -7.64
N ILE A 69 3.57 3.92 -7.92
CA ILE A 69 3.65 5.25 -7.32
C ILE A 69 3.51 5.20 -5.80
N LEU A 70 2.59 4.37 -5.29
CA LEU A 70 2.38 4.18 -3.85
C LEU A 70 3.66 3.71 -3.17
N ARG A 71 4.31 2.69 -3.72
CA ARG A 71 5.58 2.19 -3.21
C ARG A 71 6.64 3.28 -3.19
N GLU A 72 6.80 4.05 -4.27
CA GLU A 72 7.81 5.11 -4.33
C GLU A 72 7.55 6.20 -3.27
N LYS A 73 6.28 6.56 -3.01
CA LYS A 73 5.93 7.51 -1.94
C LYS A 73 6.23 6.97 -0.54
N VAL A 74 5.98 5.68 -0.29
CA VAL A 74 6.34 5.04 0.98
C VAL A 74 7.85 5.05 1.19
N LEU A 75 8.64 4.67 0.17
CA LEU A 75 10.10 4.74 0.24
C LEU A 75 10.61 6.17 0.44
N GLU A 76 9.97 7.16 -0.18
CA GLU A 76 10.29 8.56 0.03
C GLU A 76 10.06 8.98 1.50
N LEU A 77 8.94 8.60 2.11
CA LEU A 77 8.66 8.85 3.52
C LEU A 77 9.73 8.23 4.43
N GLN A 78 10.15 7.00 4.14
CA GLN A 78 11.20 6.31 4.88
C GLN A 78 12.54 7.03 4.75
N ASN A 79 12.95 7.40 3.54
CA ASN A 79 14.20 8.10 3.27
C ASN A 79 14.26 9.49 3.92
N LEU A 80 13.12 10.19 3.98
CA LEU A 80 13.01 11.50 4.62
C LEU A 80 12.89 11.42 6.16
N GLY A 81 12.86 10.23 6.75
CA GLY A 81 12.65 10.04 8.19
C GLY A 81 11.25 10.46 8.67
N LEU A 82 10.28 10.48 7.75
CA LEU A 82 8.88 10.80 7.99
C LEU A 82 8.04 9.55 8.32
N TRP A 83 8.59 8.35 8.12
CA TRP A 83 7.95 7.07 8.46
C TRP A 83 7.89 6.86 9.99
N LYS A 84 7.03 7.65 10.66
CA LYS A 84 6.88 7.70 12.12
C LYS A 84 5.41 7.79 12.47
N ILE A 85 5.01 7.07 13.51
CA ILE A 85 3.62 6.94 13.93
C ILE A 85 2.96 8.30 14.24
N ASP A 86 3.70 9.22 14.87
CA ASP A 86 3.20 10.56 15.24
C ASP A 86 2.89 11.46 14.02
N LEU A 87 3.43 11.10 12.85
CA LEU A 87 3.27 11.87 11.61
C LEU A 87 2.14 11.34 10.71
N VAL A 88 1.68 10.11 10.94
CA VAL A 88 0.67 9.42 10.10
C VAL A 88 -0.58 10.27 9.89
N LYS A 89 -1.03 10.96 10.93
CA LYS A 89 -2.28 11.74 10.91
C LYS A 89 -2.12 13.22 10.56
N THR A 90 -0.89 13.73 10.61
CA THR A 90 -0.62 15.17 10.60
C THR A 90 0.19 15.64 9.40
N ASN A 91 0.91 14.73 8.74
CA ASN A 91 1.81 15.05 7.65
C ASN A 91 1.13 14.91 6.27
N GLU A 92 1.38 15.88 5.39
CA GLU A 92 0.76 15.90 4.05
C GLU A 92 1.24 14.75 3.16
N LYS A 93 2.51 14.35 3.22
CA LYS A 93 3.03 13.22 2.42
C LYS A 93 2.42 11.89 2.87
N TRP A 94 2.14 11.73 4.16
CA TRP A 94 1.37 10.59 4.67
C TRP A 94 -0.05 10.59 4.11
N ARG A 95 -0.70 11.76 4.08
CA ARG A 95 -2.04 11.89 3.51
C ARG A 95 -2.09 11.50 2.04
N GLU A 96 -1.06 11.82 1.26
CA GLU A 96 -0.95 11.37 -0.14
C GLU A 96 -0.89 9.84 -0.26
N VAL A 97 -0.11 9.16 0.60
CA VAL A 97 -0.05 7.69 0.64
C VAL A 97 -1.42 7.11 0.98
N ILE A 98 -2.07 7.62 2.03
CA ILE A 98 -3.38 7.16 2.50
C ILE A 98 -4.46 7.29 1.41
N ILE A 99 -4.54 8.47 0.76
CA ILE A 99 -5.50 8.71 -0.31
C ILE A 99 -5.23 7.78 -1.50
N LEU A 100 -3.96 7.56 -1.84
CA LEU A 100 -3.61 6.70 -2.96
C LEU A 100 -4.00 5.24 -2.71
N CYS A 101 -3.90 4.75 -1.47
CA CYS A 101 -4.43 3.43 -1.11
C CYS A 101 -5.95 3.35 -1.32
N ASP A 102 -6.70 4.36 -0.85
CA ASP A 102 -8.16 4.40 -1.07
C ASP A 102 -8.52 4.46 -2.57
N GLU A 103 -7.77 5.21 -3.37
CA GLU A 103 -7.96 5.25 -4.83
C GLU A 103 -7.79 3.87 -5.47
N ILE A 104 -6.74 3.13 -5.06
CA ILE A 104 -6.47 1.78 -5.57
C ILE A 104 -7.61 0.85 -5.16
N HIS A 105 -8.05 0.88 -3.90
CA HIS A 105 -9.18 0.09 -3.42
C HIS A 105 -10.45 0.35 -4.24
N ASN A 106 -10.80 1.61 -4.46
CA ASN A 106 -11.99 1.97 -5.22
C ASN A 106 -11.96 1.43 -6.67
N ILE A 107 -10.77 1.42 -7.31
CA ILE A 107 -10.62 0.85 -8.66
C ILE A 107 -10.81 -0.67 -8.64
N MET A 108 -10.32 -1.32 -7.58
CA MET A 108 -10.39 -2.77 -7.44
C MET A 108 -11.80 -3.26 -7.09
N ASP A 109 -12.55 -2.52 -6.27
CA ASP A 109 -13.93 -2.83 -5.89
C ASP A 109 -14.94 -2.54 -7.02
N SER A 110 -14.55 -1.74 -8.00
CA SER A 110 -15.38 -1.40 -9.17
C SER A 110 -15.31 -2.41 -10.31
N LYS A 111 -14.58 -3.53 -10.13
CA LYS A 111 -14.46 -4.65 -11.07
C LYS A 111 -15.44 -5.78 -10.73
#